data_AF-A0A438CEY1-F1
#
_entry.id   AF-A0A438CEY1-F1
#
_cell.length_a   1.000
_cell.length_b   1.000
_cell.length_c   1.000
_cell.angle_alpha   90.00
_cell.angle_beta   90.00
_cell.angle_gamma   90.00
#
_symmetry.space_group_name_H-M   'P 1'
#
loop_
_entity.id
_entity.type
_entity.pdbx_description
1 polymer ?
#
loop_
_entity_poly.entity_id
_entity_poly.type
_entity_poly.pdbx_seq_one_letter_code
_entity_poly.pdbx_strand_id
1 'polypeptide(L)'
;MASSTQTMPEIVSSQVTPTLNMSMLNHPLPIKLDRDNRILWHTQMENVIYANGFEDHIEGLRPCPPKTISTGEVNPDFLVWRRYDRMILSWIYSSLTPDVMGQIVGLQTSHEAWTALQRSFSASTKARTMQLRLAFQTTKKGSLTMMEYIQKLKHISDSLAAIGEPVPEKDQILQLLSGLGAEYNPIVASLTARDDDIQLHAVHSILLTHE
;
A
#
# COMPACT_ATOMS: atom_id res chain seq x y z
N MET A 1 -43.22 -33.63 -49.39
CA MET A 1 -43.16 -32.88 -48.12
C MET A 1 -42.98 -33.90 -47.01
N ALA A 2 -41.76 -33.98 -46.45
CA ALA A 2 -41.48 -34.70 -45.22
C ALA A 2 -40.31 -33.96 -44.56
N SER A 3 -40.64 -33.07 -43.62
CA SER A 3 -39.64 -32.34 -42.84
C SER A 3 -39.14 -33.21 -41.71
N SER A 4 -37.83 -33.46 -41.72
CA SER A 4 -37.08 -33.99 -40.59
C SER A 4 -36.91 -32.90 -39.54
N THR A 5 -37.42 -33.12 -38.33
CA THR A 5 -37.11 -32.27 -37.17
C THR A 5 -35.96 -32.92 -36.41
N GLN A 6 -34.76 -32.38 -36.54
CA GLN A 6 -33.60 -32.80 -35.78
C GLN A 6 -33.49 -31.92 -34.53
N THR A 7 -33.76 -32.48 -33.36
CA THR A 7 -33.63 -31.80 -32.07
C THR A 7 -32.15 -31.67 -31.72
N MET A 8 -31.66 -30.43 -31.61
CA MET A 8 -30.30 -30.11 -31.17
C MET A 8 -30.19 -30.32 -29.65
N PRO A 9 -29.13 -30.94 -29.11
CA PRO A 9 -28.96 -31.04 -27.67
C PRO A 9 -28.46 -29.70 -27.10
N GLU A 10 -29.15 -29.20 -26.07
CA GLU A 10 -28.73 -28.04 -25.28
C GLU A 10 -27.37 -28.33 -24.61
N ILE A 11 -26.41 -27.45 -24.85
CA ILE A 11 -25.11 -27.46 -24.18
C ILE A 11 -25.32 -26.88 -22.78
N VAL A 12 -25.38 -27.77 -21.78
CA VAL A 12 -25.33 -27.37 -20.37
C VAL A 12 -23.93 -26.82 -20.10
N SER A 13 -23.83 -25.51 -19.93
CA SER A 13 -22.60 -24.83 -19.49
C SER A 13 -22.31 -25.22 -18.04
N SER A 14 -21.43 -26.19 -17.86
CA SER A 14 -20.87 -26.56 -16.55
C SER A 14 -20.06 -25.39 -15.99
N GLN A 15 -20.64 -24.68 -15.02
CA GLN A 15 -19.89 -23.72 -14.20
C GLN A 15 -18.85 -24.50 -13.40
N VAL A 16 -17.59 -24.35 -13.78
CA VAL A 16 -16.44 -24.83 -13.02
C VAL A 16 -16.39 -23.99 -11.74
N THR A 17 -16.81 -24.56 -10.61
CA THR A 17 -16.53 -23.96 -9.31
C THR A 17 -15.02 -24.08 -9.07
N PRO A 18 -14.27 -22.97 -8.91
CA PRO A 18 -12.85 -23.07 -8.65
C PRO A 18 -12.65 -23.69 -7.27
N THR A 19 -12.07 -24.89 -7.23
CA THR A 19 -11.62 -25.52 -6.00
C THR A 19 -10.53 -24.66 -5.37
N LEU A 20 -10.87 -24.02 -4.25
CA LEU A 20 -9.94 -23.19 -3.47
C LEU A 20 -8.84 -24.06 -2.87
N ASN A 21 -7.61 -23.80 -3.25
CA ASN A 21 -6.45 -24.39 -2.62
C ASN A 21 -6.24 -23.71 -1.25
N MET A 22 -6.34 -24.46 -0.14
CA MET A 22 -6.13 -23.94 1.22
C MET A 22 -4.68 -23.46 1.46
N SER A 23 -3.77 -23.67 0.51
CA SER A 23 -2.40 -23.16 0.51
C SER A 23 -2.30 -21.63 0.38
N MET A 24 -3.36 -20.93 -0.01
CA MET A 24 -3.33 -19.47 -0.21
C MET A 24 -3.10 -18.67 1.09
N LEU A 25 -3.40 -19.26 2.26
CA LEU A 25 -3.16 -18.67 3.58
C LEU A 25 -1.69 -18.67 4.02
N ASN A 26 -0.80 -19.34 3.29
CA ASN A 26 0.62 -19.50 3.67
C ASN A 26 1.53 -18.41 3.10
N HIS A 27 1.01 -17.37 2.43
CA HIS A 27 1.85 -16.26 2.00
C HIS A 27 2.33 -15.50 3.24
N PRO A 28 3.64 -15.51 3.55
CA PRO A 28 4.15 -14.68 4.61
C PRO A 28 3.85 -13.23 4.26
N LEU A 29 3.25 -12.50 5.20
CA LEU A 29 3.01 -11.06 5.12
C LEU A 29 4.07 -10.39 6.00
N PRO A 30 5.32 -10.23 5.52
CA PRO A 30 6.43 -9.72 6.33
C PRO A 30 6.19 -8.29 6.79
N ILE A 31 5.44 -7.50 6.01
CA ILE A 31 5.13 -6.11 6.35
C ILE A 31 3.79 -6.07 7.08
N LYS A 32 3.82 -5.67 8.34
CA LYS A 32 2.63 -5.37 9.13
C LYS A 32 2.34 -3.87 9.11
N LEU A 33 1.10 -3.48 8.83
CA LEU A 33 0.70 -2.08 8.76
C LEU A 33 0.97 -1.36 10.08
N ASP A 34 1.74 -0.29 9.99
CA ASP A 34 1.95 0.71 11.03
C ASP A 34 1.66 2.12 10.48
N ARG A 35 2.10 3.16 11.20
CA ARG A 35 1.84 4.56 10.82
C ARG A 35 2.70 5.05 9.66
N ASP A 36 3.79 4.37 9.36
CA ASP A 36 4.87 4.84 8.50
C ASP A 36 4.99 4.02 7.21
N ASN A 37 4.50 2.78 7.19
CA ASN A 37 4.72 1.84 6.09
C ASN A 37 3.51 1.60 5.17
N ARG A 38 2.50 2.47 5.18
CA ARG A 38 1.24 2.29 4.45
C ARG A 38 1.42 1.91 2.98
N ILE A 39 2.32 2.58 2.25
CA ILE A 39 2.51 2.31 0.81
C ILE A 39 2.98 0.87 0.61
N LEU A 40 4.00 0.46 1.37
CA LEU A 40 4.56 -0.88 1.30
C LEU A 40 3.51 -1.95 1.68
N TRP A 41 2.77 -1.71 2.76
CA TRP A 41 1.69 -2.59 3.18
C TRP A 41 0.57 -2.67 2.14
N HIS A 42 0.14 -1.55 1.57
CA HIS A 42 -0.93 -1.50 0.57
C HIS A 42 -0.55 -2.29 -0.67
N THR A 43 0.65 -2.06 -1.21
CA THR A 43 1.16 -2.80 -2.36
C THR A 43 1.25 -4.31 -2.07
N GLN A 44 1.72 -4.70 -0.89
CA GLN A 44 1.77 -6.12 -0.50
C GLN A 44 0.37 -6.74 -0.46
N MET A 45 -0.59 -6.05 0.16
CA MET A 45 -1.96 -6.54 0.30
C MET A 45 -2.71 -6.61 -1.02
N GLU A 46 -2.59 -5.60 -1.88
CA GLU A 46 -3.17 -5.64 -3.23
C GLU A 46 -2.63 -6.82 -4.02
N ASN A 47 -1.31 -7.05 -4.02
CA ASN A 47 -0.72 -8.19 -4.71
C ASN A 47 -1.31 -9.52 -4.25
N VAL A 48 -1.49 -9.71 -2.94
CA VAL A 48 -2.09 -10.96 -2.41
C VAL A 48 -3.56 -11.08 -2.82
N ILE A 49 -4.34 -10.00 -2.73
CA ILE A 49 -5.76 -10.03 -3.03
C ILE A 49 -6.01 -10.25 -4.53
N TYR A 50 -5.27 -9.54 -5.39
CA TYR A 50 -5.39 -9.61 -6.84
C TYR A 50 -4.87 -10.94 -7.40
N ALA A 51 -3.76 -11.45 -6.87
CA ALA A 51 -3.26 -12.78 -7.26
C ALA A 51 -4.25 -13.90 -6.95
N ASN A 52 -5.20 -13.67 -6.04
CA ASN A 52 -6.23 -14.62 -5.67
C ASN A 52 -7.64 -14.30 -6.26
N GLY A 53 -7.78 -13.25 -7.06
CA GLY A 53 -9.05 -12.89 -7.72
C GLY A 53 -10.13 -12.36 -6.77
N PHE A 54 -9.73 -11.62 -5.72
CA PHE A 54 -10.63 -11.10 -4.68
C PHE A 54 -10.81 -9.57 -4.69
N GLU A 55 -10.36 -8.89 -5.73
CA GLU A 55 -10.48 -7.45 -5.93
C GLU A 55 -11.93 -6.95 -5.74
N ASP A 56 -12.91 -7.64 -6.34
CA ASP A 56 -14.32 -7.24 -6.25
C ASP A 56 -14.87 -7.23 -4.81
N HIS A 57 -14.29 -8.02 -3.91
CA HIS A 57 -14.71 -8.06 -2.50
C HIS A 57 -14.19 -6.87 -1.72
N ILE A 58 -12.96 -6.39 -1.99
CA ILE A 58 -12.42 -5.22 -1.31
C ILE A 58 -12.93 -3.91 -1.91
N GLU A 59 -13.28 -3.91 -3.20
CA GLU A 59 -13.89 -2.76 -3.88
C GLU A 59 -15.39 -2.66 -3.62
N GLY A 60 -16.01 -3.71 -3.07
CA GLY A 60 -17.45 -3.75 -2.79
C GLY A 60 -18.31 -3.93 -4.04
N LEU A 61 -17.70 -4.29 -5.18
CA LEU A 61 -18.38 -4.58 -6.44
C LEU A 61 -19.15 -5.90 -6.38
N ARG A 62 -18.81 -6.78 -5.42
CA ARG A 62 -19.53 -8.04 -5.17
C ARG A 62 -20.41 -7.94 -3.91
N PRO A 63 -21.69 -7.56 -4.03
CA PRO A 63 -22.57 -7.40 -2.88
C PRO A 63 -22.86 -8.74 -2.19
N CYS A 64 -23.07 -8.67 -0.87
CA CYS A 64 -23.42 -9.83 -0.05
C CYS A 64 -24.79 -10.39 -0.48
N PRO A 65 -24.88 -11.67 -0.90
CA PRO A 65 -26.15 -12.29 -1.26
C PRO A 65 -27.11 -12.40 -0.06
N PRO A 66 -28.43 -12.48 -0.28
CA PRO A 66 -29.40 -12.75 0.79
C PRO A 66 -29.05 -14.04 1.54
N LYS A 67 -29.20 -14.03 2.86
CA LYS A 67 -28.86 -15.20 3.72
C LYS A 67 -29.71 -16.42 3.42
N THR A 68 -30.94 -16.23 2.99
CA THR A 68 -31.92 -17.28 2.70
C THR A 68 -32.51 -17.10 1.31
N ILE A 69 -32.78 -18.19 0.63
CA ILE A 69 -33.54 -18.21 -0.62
C ILE A 69 -35.06 -18.23 -0.33
N SER A 70 -35.89 -18.12 -1.36
CA SER A 70 -37.36 -18.05 -1.24
C SER A 70 -37.99 -19.26 -0.54
N THR A 71 -37.32 -20.42 -0.52
CA THR A 71 -37.76 -21.63 0.18
C THR A 71 -37.53 -21.58 1.70
N GLY A 72 -36.86 -20.53 2.21
CA GLY A 72 -36.46 -20.40 3.61
C GLY A 72 -35.13 -21.10 3.95
N GLU A 73 -34.55 -21.82 3.00
CA GLU A 73 -33.24 -22.48 3.16
C GLU A 73 -32.09 -21.48 3.07
N VAL A 74 -30.94 -21.84 3.63
CA VAL A 74 -29.72 -21.00 3.57
C VAL A 74 -29.25 -20.90 2.12
N ASN A 75 -28.95 -19.69 1.67
CA ASN A 75 -28.44 -19.44 0.33
C ASN A 75 -27.00 -19.96 0.22
N PRO A 76 -26.70 -20.92 -0.69
CA PRO A 76 -25.33 -21.40 -0.90
C PRO A 76 -24.38 -20.28 -1.36
N ASP A 77 -24.86 -19.31 -2.15
CA ASP A 77 -24.05 -18.18 -2.61
C ASP A 77 -23.64 -17.28 -1.46
N PHE A 78 -24.52 -17.10 -0.46
CA PHE A 78 -24.18 -16.38 0.77
C PHE A 78 -23.05 -17.09 1.54
N LEU A 79 -23.07 -18.42 1.60
CA LEU A 79 -22.02 -19.18 2.30
C LEU A 79 -20.68 -19.06 1.58
N VAL A 80 -20.67 -19.13 0.25
CA VAL A 80 -19.47 -18.96 -0.57
C VAL A 80 -18.92 -17.54 -0.42
N TRP A 81 -19.77 -16.53 -0.60
CA TRP A 81 -19.39 -15.12 -0.41
C TRP A 81 -18.82 -14.88 0.99
N ARG A 82 -19.51 -15.35 2.04
CA ARG A 82 -19.06 -15.19 3.43
C ARG A 82 -17.71 -15.86 3.66
N ARG A 83 -17.44 -17.00 3.02
CA ARG A 83 -16.15 -17.69 3.17
C ARG A 83 -15.01 -16.87 2.57
N TYR A 84 -15.20 -16.29 1.39
CA TYR A 84 -14.22 -15.41 0.76
C TYR A 84 -13.96 -14.14 1.56
N ASP A 85 -15.04 -13.45 1.94
CA ASP A 85 -14.96 -12.25 2.79
C ASP A 85 -14.18 -12.52 4.08
N ARG A 86 -14.44 -13.65 4.76
CA ARG A 86 -13.73 -14.03 5.99
C ARG A 86 -12.26 -14.39 5.76
N MET A 87 -11.92 -14.94 4.60
CA MET A 87 -10.53 -15.23 4.25
C MET A 87 -9.74 -13.94 4.02
N ILE A 88 -10.31 -12.99 3.29
CA ILE A 88 -9.69 -11.67 3.05
C ILE A 88 -9.54 -10.92 4.37
N LEU A 89 -10.58 -10.94 5.22
CA LEU A 89 -10.47 -10.39 6.58
C LEU A 89 -9.33 -11.03 7.36
N SER A 90 -9.18 -12.35 7.32
CA SER A 90 -8.06 -13.05 7.98
C SER A 90 -6.70 -12.53 7.51
N TRP A 91 -6.51 -12.34 6.20
CA TRP A 91 -5.29 -11.74 5.66
C TRP A 91 -5.08 -10.32 6.16
N ILE A 92 -6.12 -9.47 6.09
CA ILE A 92 -6.08 -8.10 6.62
C ILE A 92 -5.63 -8.14 8.08
N TYR A 93 -6.35 -8.84 8.97
CA TYR A 93 -6.01 -8.92 10.39
C TYR A 93 -4.59 -9.43 10.64
N SER A 94 -4.12 -10.45 9.91
CA SER A 94 -2.76 -11.00 10.07
C SER A 94 -1.66 -10.00 9.66
N SER A 95 -1.99 -9.04 8.80
CA SER A 95 -1.11 -8.01 8.28
C SER A 95 -1.09 -6.72 9.11
N LEU A 96 -1.76 -6.66 10.27
CA LEU A 96 -1.81 -5.45 11.09
C LEU A 96 -0.93 -5.57 12.34
N THR A 97 -0.40 -4.44 12.79
CA THR A 97 0.06 -4.28 14.17
C THR A 97 -1.13 -4.24 15.13
N PRO A 98 -0.96 -4.61 16.42
CA PRO A 98 -2.05 -4.57 17.40
C PRO A 98 -2.74 -3.19 17.51
N ASP A 99 -1.96 -2.11 17.44
CA ASP A 99 -2.47 -0.74 17.50
C ASP A 99 -3.39 -0.38 16.34
N VAL A 100 -3.07 -0.88 15.13
CA VAL A 100 -3.88 -0.64 13.93
C VAL A 100 -5.08 -1.58 13.90
N MET A 101 -4.92 -2.83 14.35
CA MET A 101 -6.01 -3.79 14.46
C MET A 101 -7.16 -3.25 15.32
N GLY A 102 -6.83 -2.58 16.44
CA GLY A 102 -7.81 -1.94 17.32
C GLY A 102 -8.75 -0.94 16.61
N GLN A 103 -8.31 -0.34 15.51
CA GLN A 103 -9.09 0.67 14.77
C GLN A 103 -10.18 0.07 13.88
N ILE A 104 -10.07 -1.21 13.53
CA ILE A 104 -11.01 -1.90 12.63
C ILE A 104 -11.85 -2.96 13.36
N VAL A 105 -11.71 -3.08 14.68
CA VAL A 105 -12.51 -4.01 15.48
C VAL A 105 -13.99 -3.66 15.33
N GLY A 106 -14.80 -4.68 15.06
CA GLY A 106 -16.25 -4.56 14.91
C GLY A 106 -16.72 -4.36 13.46
N LEU A 107 -15.81 -4.09 12.52
CA LEU A 107 -16.13 -4.12 11.08
C LEU A 107 -16.39 -5.56 10.64
N GLN A 108 -17.46 -5.75 9.86
CA GLN A 108 -18.04 -7.07 9.60
C GLN A 108 -17.59 -7.68 8.28
N THR A 109 -17.17 -6.84 7.32
CA THR A 109 -16.78 -7.26 5.97
C THR A 109 -15.36 -6.83 5.62
N SER A 110 -14.72 -7.54 4.69
CA SER A 110 -13.41 -7.17 4.17
C SER A 110 -13.43 -5.80 3.51
N HIS A 111 -14.51 -5.47 2.82
CA HIS A 111 -14.72 -4.15 2.20
C HIS A 111 -14.70 -3.03 3.25
N GLU A 112 -15.45 -3.18 4.35
CA GLU A 112 -15.49 -2.20 5.44
C GLU A 112 -14.10 -2.00 6.05
N ALA A 113 -13.41 -3.10 6.37
CA ALA A 113 -12.07 -3.06 6.95
C ALA A 113 -11.06 -2.40 6.01
N TRP A 114 -11.04 -2.82 4.75
CA TRP A 114 -10.17 -2.27 3.71
C TRP A 114 -10.39 -0.77 3.54
N THR A 115 -11.65 -0.35 3.40
CA THR A 115 -12.02 1.06 3.22
C THR A 115 -11.71 1.89 4.46
N ALA A 116 -11.89 1.36 5.66
CA ALA A 116 -11.56 2.04 6.90
C ALA A 116 -10.04 2.28 7.04
N LEU A 117 -9.23 1.27 6.74
CA LEU A 117 -7.77 1.39 6.71
C LEU A 117 -7.33 2.37 5.62
N GLN A 118 -7.90 2.27 4.42
CA GLN A 118 -7.63 3.25 3.38
C GLN A 118 -7.98 4.66 3.88
N ARG A 119 -9.15 4.90 4.50
CA ARG A 119 -9.50 6.22 5.02
C ARG A 119 -8.58 6.71 6.14
N SER A 120 -8.28 5.88 7.13
CA SER A 120 -7.46 6.26 8.29
C SER A 120 -6.03 6.63 7.89
N PHE A 121 -5.49 5.98 6.84
CA PHE A 121 -4.15 6.24 6.34
C PHE A 121 -4.09 7.08 5.06
N SER A 122 -5.23 7.37 4.40
CA SER A 122 -5.37 8.31 3.25
C SER A 122 -5.70 9.73 3.66
N ALA A 123 -6.31 9.92 4.82
CA ALA A 123 -6.33 11.23 5.42
C ALA A 123 -4.87 11.62 5.74
N SER A 124 -4.23 12.37 4.85
CA SER A 124 -3.11 13.19 5.27
C SER A 124 -3.67 14.22 6.23
N THR A 125 -3.65 13.88 7.51
CA THR A 125 -4.05 14.85 8.53
C THR A 125 -3.13 16.06 8.37
N LYS A 126 -3.66 17.27 8.54
CA LYS A 126 -2.82 18.49 8.54
C LYS A 126 -1.62 18.31 9.48
N ALA A 127 -1.83 17.62 10.60
CA ALA A 127 -0.79 17.23 11.53
C ALA A 127 0.31 16.34 10.90
N ARG A 128 -0.04 15.29 10.14
CA ARG A 128 0.92 14.43 9.45
C ARG A 128 1.69 15.18 8.37
N THR A 129 1.02 15.99 7.55
CA THR A 129 1.69 16.84 6.56
C THR A 129 2.69 17.77 7.25
N MET A 130 2.28 18.45 8.32
CA MET A 130 3.15 19.32 9.11
C MET A 130 4.32 18.57 9.75
N GLN A 131 4.08 17.38 10.31
CA GLN A 131 5.13 16.55 10.90
C GLN A 131 6.17 16.13 9.86
N LEU A 132 5.74 15.70 8.66
CA LEU A 132 6.66 15.33 7.59
C LEU A 132 7.44 16.54 7.07
N ARG A 133 6.79 17.70 6.90
CA ARG A 133 7.46 18.95 6.52
C ARG A 133 8.51 19.37 7.56
N LEU A 134 8.16 19.29 8.85
CA LEU A 134 9.08 19.61 9.95
C LEU A 134 10.24 18.61 10.00
N ALA A 135 9.96 17.31 9.87
CA ALA A 135 10.97 16.27 9.84
C ALA A 135 11.93 16.48 8.66
N PHE A 136 11.41 16.84 7.49
CA PHE A 136 12.22 17.16 6.32
C PHE A 136 13.17 18.32 6.63
N GLN A 137 12.66 19.45 7.12
CA GLN A 137 13.44 20.67 7.41
C GLN A 137 14.46 20.52 8.55
N THR A 138 14.20 19.65 9.52
CA THR A 138 15.03 19.50 10.73
C THR A 138 16.00 18.32 10.67
N THR A 139 15.89 17.44 9.67
CA THR A 139 16.77 16.27 9.55
C THR A 139 18.21 16.68 9.25
N LYS A 140 19.11 16.34 10.17
CA LYS A 140 20.57 16.53 10.09
C LYS A 140 21.27 15.17 9.98
N LYS A 141 22.47 15.15 9.38
CA LYS A 141 23.33 13.95 9.31
C LYS A 141 23.68 13.47 10.72
N GLY A 142 24.21 14.36 11.56
CA GLY A 142 24.62 14.02 12.92
C GLY A 142 25.59 12.83 12.94
N SER A 143 25.26 11.81 13.71
CA SER A 143 26.05 10.57 13.83
C SER A 143 25.72 9.51 12.76
N LEU A 144 24.79 9.77 11.83
CA LEU A 144 24.46 8.84 10.75
C LEU A 144 25.59 8.77 9.73
N THR A 145 25.69 7.62 9.06
CA THR A 145 26.46 7.52 7.81
C THR A 145 25.79 8.38 6.72
N MET A 146 26.55 8.75 5.68
CA MET A 146 26.02 9.55 4.58
C MET A 146 24.89 8.79 3.86
N MET A 147 25.04 7.49 3.67
CA MET A 147 24.01 6.65 3.05
C MET A 147 22.71 6.64 3.87
N GLU A 148 22.79 6.43 5.18
CA GLU A 148 21.61 6.45 6.06
C GLU A 148 20.93 7.82 6.05
N TYR A 149 21.71 8.89 6.04
CA TYR A 149 21.19 10.26 5.99
C TYR A 149 20.44 10.53 4.67
N ILE A 150 21.04 10.18 3.53
CA ILE A 150 20.41 10.30 2.20
C ILE A 150 19.11 9.48 2.14
N GLN A 151 19.15 8.22 2.60
CA GLN A 151 17.99 7.34 2.61
C GLN A 151 16.86 7.90 3.49
N LYS A 152 17.20 8.48 4.64
CA LYS A 152 16.22 9.10 5.55
C LYS A 152 15.51 10.29 4.90
N LEU A 153 16.25 11.21 4.26
CA LEU A 153 15.65 12.34 3.54
C LEU A 153 14.81 11.89 2.34
N LYS A 154 15.29 10.88 1.60
CA LYS A 154 14.53 10.28 0.51
C LYS A 154 13.20 9.70 1.01
N HIS A 155 13.22 8.93 2.09
CA HIS A 155 12.01 8.35 2.67
C HIS A 155 10.98 9.41 3.08
N ILE A 156 11.43 10.53 3.67
CA ILE A 156 10.53 11.64 4.02
C ILE A 156 9.96 12.31 2.75
N SER A 157 10.79 12.50 1.73
CA SER A 157 10.37 13.11 0.45
C SER A 157 9.37 12.23 -0.30
N ASP A 158 9.60 10.92 -0.35
CA ASP A 158 8.69 9.93 -0.93
C ASP A 158 7.36 9.89 -0.14
N SER A 159 7.42 9.99 1.19
CA SER A 159 6.22 10.07 2.05
C SER A 159 5.39 11.33 1.79
N LEU A 160 6.05 12.47 1.58
CA LEU A 160 5.41 13.74 1.21
C LEU A 160 4.78 13.67 -0.20
N ALA A 161 5.48 13.09 -1.18
CA ALA A 161 4.94 12.89 -2.51
C ALA A 161 3.70 11.98 -2.51
N ALA A 162 3.71 10.91 -1.71
CA ALA A 162 2.60 9.97 -1.60
C ALA A 162 1.31 10.57 -1.01
N ILE A 163 1.40 11.69 -0.29
CA ILE A 163 0.25 12.43 0.24
C ILE A 163 -0.12 13.65 -0.63
N GLY A 164 0.43 13.76 -1.83
CA GLY A 164 0.14 14.86 -2.77
C GLY A 164 0.95 16.14 -2.53
N GLU A 165 2.01 16.07 -1.73
CA GLU A 165 2.86 17.20 -1.36
C GLU A 165 4.31 16.99 -1.83
N PRO A 166 4.58 16.72 -3.13
CA PRO A 166 5.92 16.41 -3.61
C PRO A 166 6.90 17.56 -3.32
N VAL A 167 8.12 17.19 -2.92
CA VAL A 167 9.20 18.15 -2.64
C VAL A 167 10.00 18.38 -3.93
N PRO A 168 10.12 19.62 -4.42
CA PRO A 168 10.96 19.94 -5.57
C PRO A 168 12.40 19.47 -5.37
N GLU A 169 13.05 19.01 -6.44
CA GLU A 169 14.41 18.49 -6.37
C GLU A 169 15.41 19.51 -5.79
N LYS A 170 15.25 20.79 -6.14
CA LYS A 170 16.06 21.89 -5.60
C LYS A 170 15.96 22.00 -4.08
N ASP A 171 14.77 21.80 -3.52
CA ASP A 171 14.54 21.84 -2.07
C ASP A 171 15.12 20.58 -1.39
N GLN A 172 15.10 19.43 -2.07
CA GLN A 172 15.76 18.21 -1.60
C GLN A 172 17.28 18.40 -1.52
N ILE A 173 17.90 18.98 -2.55
CA ILE A 173 19.33 19.29 -2.56
C ILE A 173 19.65 20.30 -1.46
N LEU A 174 18.87 21.39 -1.34
CA LEU A 174 19.09 22.41 -0.32
C LEU A 174 19.03 21.80 1.09
N GLN A 175 18.01 20.99 1.36
CA GLN A 175 17.85 20.37 2.68
C GLN A 175 18.99 19.40 2.98
N LEU A 176 19.39 18.58 2.00
CA LEU A 176 20.49 17.64 2.11
C LEU A 176 21.80 18.35 2.48
N LEU A 177 22.15 19.43 1.77
CA LEU A 177 23.38 20.19 2.04
C LEU A 177 23.30 20.94 3.38
N SER A 178 22.14 21.51 3.74
CA SER A 178 21.96 22.25 4.99
C SER A 178 22.08 21.40 6.25
N GLY A 179 21.92 20.08 6.12
CA GLY A 179 21.97 19.16 7.23
C GLY A 179 23.31 18.47 7.46
N LEU A 180 24.33 18.81 6.65
CA LEU A 180 25.69 18.33 6.82
C LEU A 180 26.43 19.07 7.94
N GLY A 181 27.39 18.38 8.54
CA GLY A 181 28.30 18.97 9.54
C GLY A 181 29.37 19.86 8.90
N ALA A 182 30.11 20.59 9.74
CA ALA A 182 31.13 21.54 9.30
C ALA A 182 32.26 20.89 8.49
N GLU A 183 32.48 19.59 8.68
CA GLU A 183 33.44 18.77 7.93
C GLU A 183 33.13 18.69 6.43
N TYR A 184 31.87 18.91 6.02
CA TYR A 184 31.45 18.91 4.62
C TYR A 184 31.40 20.31 4.00
N ASN A 185 31.73 21.38 4.74
CA ASN A 185 31.69 22.77 4.25
C ASN A 185 32.44 22.99 2.91
N PRO A 186 33.62 22.40 2.67
CA PRO A 186 34.31 22.57 1.38
C PRO A 186 33.50 22.03 0.19
N ILE A 187 32.80 20.91 0.39
CA ILE A 187 31.97 20.28 -0.64
C ILE A 187 30.70 21.10 -0.85
N VAL A 188 30.07 21.55 0.24
CA VAL A 188 28.88 22.41 0.18
C VAL A 188 29.20 23.71 -0.58
N ALA A 189 30.34 24.36 -0.29
CA ALA A 189 30.77 25.56 -1.00
C ALA A 189 31.02 25.28 -2.49
N SER A 190 31.71 24.19 -2.82
CA SER A 190 31.97 23.77 -4.20
C SER A 190 30.67 23.52 -4.98
N LEU A 191 29.71 22.82 -4.38
CA LEU A 191 28.41 22.53 -5.00
C LEU A 191 27.53 23.78 -5.16
N THR A 192 27.58 24.71 -4.20
CA THR A 192 26.77 25.94 -4.22
C THR A 192 27.34 26.99 -5.18
N ALA A 193 28.64 26.97 -5.44
CA ALA A 193 29.31 27.90 -6.36
C ALA A 193 29.16 27.52 -7.86
N ARG A 194 28.53 26.39 -8.16
CA ARG A 194 28.30 25.95 -9.53
C ARG A 194 27.11 26.71 -10.15
N ASP A 195 27.31 27.17 -11.38
CA ASP A 195 26.28 27.87 -12.18
C ASP A 195 25.31 26.91 -12.90
N ASP A 196 25.61 25.61 -12.94
CA ASP A 196 24.79 24.61 -13.61
C ASP A 196 23.77 23.94 -12.68
N ASP A 197 22.60 23.57 -13.24
CA ASP A 197 21.56 22.83 -12.50
C ASP A 197 22.08 21.42 -12.17
N ILE A 198 22.56 21.27 -10.93
CA ILE A 198 22.99 19.98 -10.41
C ILE A 198 21.78 19.10 -10.12
N GLN A 199 21.86 17.86 -10.60
CA GLN A 199 20.88 16.83 -10.32
C GLN A 199 21.14 16.16 -8.97
N LEU A 200 20.08 15.82 -8.24
CA LEU A 200 20.15 15.22 -6.90
C LEU A 200 21.00 13.94 -6.87
N HIS A 201 20.91 13.11 -7.91
CA HIS A 201 21.71 11.87 -8.01
C HIS A 201 23.22 12.16 -8.07
N ALA A 202 23.63 13.26 -8.70
CA ALA A 202 25.03 13.67 -8.76
C ALA A 202 25.50 14.15 -7.38
N VAL A 203 24.68 14.89 -6.64
CA VAL A 203 24.97 15.29 -5.26
C VAL A 203 25.16 14.06 -4.36
N HIS A 204 24.27 13.07 -4.46
CA HIS A 204 24.41 11.83 -3.71
C HIS A 204 25.74 11.13 -3.99
N SER A 205 26.11 11.00 -5.28
CA SER A 205 27.37 10.36 -5.67
C SER A 205 28.58 11.10 -5.10
N ILE A 206 28.59 12.44 -5.15
CA ILE A 206 29.70 13.26 -4.63
C ILE A 206 29.82 13.09 -3.12
N LEU A 207 28.70 13.15 -2.39
CA LEU A 207 28.70 13.02 -0.93
C LEU A 207 29.14 11.63 -0.46
N LEU A 208 28.71 10.56 -1.15
CA LEU A 208 29.11 9.18 -0.83
C LEU A 208 30.57 8.89 -1.14
N THR A 209 31.19 9.60 -2.09
CA THR A 209 32.62 9.46 -2.41
C THR A 209 33.50 10.17 -1.36
N HIS A 210 32.92 11.13 -0.63
CA HIS A 210 33.62 11.98 0.33
C HIS A 210 33.52 11.53 1.78
N GLU A 211 32.74 10.48 2.08
CA GLU A 211 32.66 9.83 3.39
C GLU A 211 33.90 8.96 3.66
#